data_AF-A0A944SR42-F1
#
_entry.id   AF-A0A944SR42-F1
#
_cell.length_a   1.000
_cell.length_b   1.000
_cell.length_c   1.000
_cell.angle_alpha   90.00
_cell.angle_beta   90.00
_cell.angle_gamma   90.00
#
_symmetry.space_group_name_H-M   'P 1'
#
loop_
_entity.id
_entity.type
_entity.pdbx_description
1 polymer ?
#
loop_
_entity_poly.entity_id
_entity_poly.type
_entity_poly.pdbx_seq_one_letter_code
_entity_poly.pdbx_strand_id
1 'polypeptide(L)'
;MAKKDVSLAIFLNPVSLRYAIDFDEYQLFQAHIPTCYLFVPLEGPIVMYGAVSKDFPNVAEYKRPYFISPFDGGINLENKAELFCNELKKFTDEHCQNNKIAIERASPEVFNTLKAADYELIDAECILEQAKMIKCKTEIECIKHSVSVAEYGIKLMHQNSLGGISERQLWSILHKVNIANNGSWIEGQMLSSGPRTNPWLQEATNRVIVKGDMIAFDTDLIGPRG
;
A
#
# COMPACT_ATOMS: atom_id res chain seq x y z
N MET A 1 6.70 -6.24 -17.34
CA MET A 1 7.09 -5.12 -18.21
C MET A 1 7.49 -5.58 -19.61
N ALA A 2 8.59 -6.33 -19.80
CA ALA A 2 9.02 -6.81 -21.14
C ALA A 2 7.92 -7.46 -21.99
N LYS A 3 7.15 -8.40 -21.43
CA LYS A 3 6.02 -9.07 -22.13
C LYS A 3 4.92 -8.13 -22.62
N LYS A 4 4.86 -6.90 -22.09
CA LYS A 4 3.86 -5.87 -22.40
C LYS A 4 4.47 -4.66 -23.11
N ASP A 5 5.75 -4.74 -23.47
CA ASP A 5 6.52 -3.67 -24.12
C ASP A 5 6.54 -2.35 -23.33
N VAL A 6 6.51 -2.45 -21.99
CA VAL A 6 6.55 -1.29 -21.09
C VAL A 6 8.01 -0.99 -20.74
N SER A 7 8.45 0.24 -21.00
CA SER A 7 9.82 0.69 -20.72
C SER A 7 10.01 1.16 -19.28
N LEU A 8 8.96 1.70 -18.65
CA LEU A 8 9.00 2.22 -17.29
C LEU A 8 7.69 1.95 -16.56
N ALA A 9 7.79 1.58 -15.28
CA ALA A 9 6.66 1.56 -14.37
C ALA A 9 6.84 2.58 -13.24
N ILE A 10 5.78 3.32 -12.91
CA ILE A 10 5.75 4.34 -11.87
C ILE A 10 4.80 3.88 -10.76
N PHE A 11 5.37 3.60 -9.58
CA PHE A 11 4.59 3.11 -8.43
C PHE A 11 4.37 4.23 -7.42
N LEU A 12 3.15 4.32 -6.91
CA LEU A 12 2.71 5.30 -5.90
C LEU A 12 2.01 4.59 -4.73
N ASN A 13 1.41 3.43 -4.94
CA ASN A 13 0.71 2.66 -3.91
C ASN A 13 1.75 2.12 -2.91
N PRO A 14 1.57 2.33 -1.58
CA PRO A 14 2.52 1.86 -0.58
C PRO A 14 2.73 0.35 -0.58
N VAL A 15 1.74 -0.44 -0.98
CA VAL A 15 1.87 -1.91 -1.11
C VAL A 15 2.77 -2.27 -2.30
N SER A 16 2.67 -1.53 -3.40
CA SER A 16 3.52 -1.73 -4.58
C SER A 16 4.94 -1.23 -4.35
N LEU A 17 5.10 -0.10 -3.65
CA LEU A 17 6.39 0.37 -3.15
C LEU A 17 7.01 -0.67 -2.21
N ARG A 18 6.23 -1.24 -1.29
CA ARG A 18 6.69 -2.31 -0.39
C ARG A 18 7.18 -3.52 -1.16
N TYR A 19 6.42 -3.96 -2.15
CA TYR A 19 6.79 -5.11 -2.97
C TYR A 19 8.10 -4.90 -3.74
N ALA A 20 8.30 -3.71 -4.31
CA ALA A 20 9.47 -3.43 -5.15
C ALA A 20 10.75 -3.21 -4.32
N ILE A 21 10.65 -2.49 -3.20
CA ILE A 21 11.81 -1.96 -2.48
C ILE A 21 11.70 -2.06 -0.95
N ASP A 22 10.82 -2.89 -0.41
CA ASP A 22 10.56 -3.05 1.03
C ASP A 22 10.21 -1.72 1.75
N PHE A 23 9.55 -0.79 1.04
CA PHE A 23 9.09 0.50 1.56
C PHE A 23 8.15 0.40 2.77
N ASP A 24 8.49 1.05 3.87
CA ASP A 24 7.75 1.02 5.15
C ASP A 24 7.47 2.41 5.76
N GLU A 25 7.68 3.51 5.02
CA GLU A 25 7.44 4.86 5.52
C GLU A 25 5.95 5.28 5.42
N TYR A 26 5.33 5.64 6.56
CA TYR A 26 3.98 6.24 6.65
C TYR A 26 2.93 5.64 5.69
N GLN A 27 2.92 4.31 5.55
CA GLN A 27 2.20 3.59 4.49
C GLN A 27 0.71 3.98 4.40
N LEU A 28 0.01 4.12 5.53
CA LEU A 28 -1.39 4.55 5.53
C LEU A 28 -1.59 5.97 4.98
N PHE A 29 -0.70 6.89 5.32
CA PHE A 29 -0.74 8.26 4.78
C PHE A 29 -0.47 8.25 3.27
N GLN A 30 0.54 7.50 2.83
CA GLN A 30 0.87 7.32 1.42
C GLN A 30 -0.29 6.70 0.62
N ALA A 31 -1.10 5.82 1.23
CA ALA A 31 -2.22 5.15 0.57
C ALA A 31 -3.31 6.12 0.07
N HIS A 32 -3.50 7.26 0.75
CA HIS A 32 -4.53 8.24 0.40
C HIS A 32 -3.98 9.61 0.00
N ILE A 33 -2.71 9.90 0.29
CA ILE A 33 -2.00 11.10 -0.16
C ILE A 33 -0.66 10.63 -0.76
N PRO A 34 -0.57 10.47 -2.09
CA PRO A 34 0.68 10.04 -2.72
C PRO A 34 1.71 11.17 -2.62
N THR A 35 2.67 11.00 -1.71
CA THR A 35 3.79 11.94 -1.53
C THR A 35 5.08 11.40 -2.14
N CYS A 36 5.18 10.08 -2.25
CA CYS A 36 6.30 9.38 -2.84
C CYS A 36 5.92 8.61 -4.09
N TYR A 37 6.93 8.36 -4.92
CA TYR A 37 6.80 7.48 -6.07
C TYR A 37 8.14 6.86 -6.45
N LEU A 38 8.07 5.71 -7.11
CA LEU A 38 9.23 4.93 -7.53
C LEU A 38 9.23 4.81 -9.05
N PHE A 39 10.37 5.11 -9.66
CA PHE A 39 10.63 4.78 -11.06
C PHE A 39 11.31 3.42 -11.13
N VAL A 40 10.64 2.48 -11.81
CA VAL A 40 11.12 1.12 -12.05
C VAL A 40 11.25 0.93 -13.56
N PRO A 41 12.42 1.18 -14.16
CA PRO A 41 12.62 0.96 -15.59
C PRO A 41 12.70 -0.54 -15.90
N LEU A 42 12.47 -0.91 -17.16
CA LEU A 42 12.68 -2.28 -17.63
C LEU A 42 14.16 -2.66 -17.54
N GLU A 43 15.04 -1.72 -17.91
CA GLU A 43 16.49 -1.81 -17.79
C GLU A 43 17.00 -0.46 -17.26
N GLY A 44 17.88 -0.47 -16.27
CA GLY A 44 18.46 0.76 -15.70
C GLY A 44 18.24 0.90 -14.19
N PRO A 45 18.53 2.09 -13.63
CA PRO A 45 18.48 2.33 -12.19
C PRO A 45 17.04 2.47 -11.69
N ILE A 46 16.72 1.81 -10.59
CA ILE A 46 15.51 2.10 -9.82
C ILE A 46 15.75 3.39 -9.03
N VAL A 47 14.85 4.36 -9.16
CA VAL A 47 14.97 5.68 -8.52
C VAL A 47 13.79 5.96 -7.63
N MET A 48 14.05 6.15 -6.34
CA MET A 48 13.03 6.49 -5.35
C MET A 48 12.91 8.00 -5.21
N TYR A 49 11.70 8.51 -5.36
CA TYR A 49 11.36 9.88 -5.00
C TYR A 49 10.60 9.80 -3.67
N GLY A 50 11.33 9.96 -2.57
CA GLY A 50 10.87 9.61 -1.22
C GLY A 50 10.87 10.76 -0.20
N ALA A 51 10.54 10.46 1.07
CA ALA A 51 10.57 11.47 2.13
C ALA A 51 11.87 11.51 2.94
N VAL A 52 12.14 10.51 3.79
CA VAL A 52 13.26 10.57 4.74
C VAL A 52 14.19 9.37 4.59
N SER A 53 13.66 8.15 4.45
CA SER A 53 14.51 6.98 4.28
C SER A 53 15.22 6.98 2.93
N LYS A 54 16.48 6.56 2.93
CA LYS A 54 17.33 6.50 1.74
C LYS A 54 17.94 5.12 1.52
N ASP A 55 17.78 4.22 2.49
CA ASP A 55 18.38 2.89 2.48
C ASP A 55 17.30 1.87 2.18
N PHE A 56 16.89 1.84 0.91
CA PHE A 56 15.93 0.86 0.40
C PHE A 56 16.65 -0.15 -0.49
N PRO A 57 16.35 -1.45 -0.37
CA PRO A 57 16.92 -2.47 -1.24
C PRO A 57 16.66 -2.16 -2.71
N ASN A 58 17.67 -2.41 -3.55
CA ASN A 58 17.63 -2.25 -5.01
C ASN A 58 17.45 -0.82 -5.53
N VAL A 59 17.35 0.19 -4.66
CA VAL A 59 17.27 1.60 -5.07
C VAL A 59 18.67 2.13 -5.37
N ALA A 60 18.89 2.59 -6.59
CA ALA A 60 20.17 3.15 -7.03
C ALA A 60 20.32 4.63 -6.69
N GLU A 61 19.22 5.38 -6.73
CA GLU A 61 19.21 6.80 -6.40
C GLU A 61 17.97 7.19 -5.61
N TYR A 62 18.18 8.10 -4.67
CA TYR A 62 17.12 8.73 -3.92
C TYR A 62 17.04 10.23 -4.26
N LYS A 63 15.82 10.70 -4.57
CA LYS A 63 15.52 12.08 -4.92
C LYS A 63 14.36 12.62 -4.09
N ARG A 64 14.25 13.96 -4.04
CA ARG A 64 13.07 14.61 -3.47
C ARG A 64 11.92 14.61 -4.50
N PRO A 65 10.67 14.32 -4.12
CA PRO A 65 9.53 14.34 -5.03
C PRO A 65 9.21 15.74 -5.53
N TYR A 66 8.62 15.78 -6.73
CA TYR A 66 8.00 16.99 -7.29
C TYR A 66 6.58 17.26 -6.78
N PHE A 67 6.12 16.52 -5.75
CA PHE A 67 4.88 16.79 -5.00
C PHE A 67 3.63 16.93 -5.87
N ILE A 68 3.24 15.84 -6.52
CA ILE A 68 2.12 15.77 -7.46
C ILE A 68 0.74 15.57 -6.80
N SER A 69 0.63 15.80 -5.49
CA SER A 69 -0.61 15.77 -4.73
C SER A 69 -0.93 17.16 -4.15
N PRO A 70 -2.21 17.52 -3.94
CA PRO A 70 -2.55 18.85 -3.40
C PRO A 70 -2.00 19.13 -2.01
N PHE A 71 -1.74 18.09 -1.22
CA PHE A 71 -1.24 18.22 0.15
C PHE A 71 0.13 18.92 0.19
N ASP A 72 1.07 18.45 -0.64
CA ASP A 72 2.43 19.02 -0.71
C ASP A 72 2.59 20.04 -1.86
N GLY A 73 1.88 19.82 -2.96
CA GLY A 73 2.00 20.61 -4.20
C GLY A 73 1.19 21.90 -4.23
N GLY A 74 0.18 22.01 -3.35
CA GLY A 74 -0.82 23.07 -3.39
C GLY A 74 -1.96 22.79 -4.38
N ILE A 75 -2.93 23.70 -4.47
CA ILE A 75 -4.17 23.49 -5.24
C ILE A 75 -3.94 23.59 -6.75
N ASN A 76 -2.95 24.38 -7.19
CA ASN A 76 -2.55 24.43 -8.59
C ASN A 76 -1.47 23.38 -8.87
N LEU A 77 -1.88 22.24 -9.43
CA LEU A 77 -1.01 21.13 -9.74
C LEU A 77 -0.32 21.23 -11.10
N GLU A 78 -0.70 22.16 -11.98
CA GLU A 78 -0.18 22.26 -13.36
C GLU A 78 1.36 22.35 -13.36
N ASN A 79 1.91 23.30 -12.59
CA ASN A 79 3.37 23.47 -12.45
C ASN A 79 4.06 22.22 -11.87
N LYS A 80 3.45 21.56 -10.87
CA LYS A 80 4.02 20.35 -10.27
C LYS A 80 4.01 19.17 -11.25
N ALA A 81 2.95 19.03 -12.02
CA ALA A 81 2.82 18.01 -13.05
C ALA A 81 3.81 18.25 -14.19
N GLU A 82 4.01 19.50 -14.63
CA GLU A 82 5.04 19.86 -15.62
C GLU A 82 6.45 19.54 -15.14
N LEU A 83 6.80 19.90 -13.90
CA LEU A 83 8.10 19.58 -13.32
C LEU A 83 8.33 18.06 -13.24
N PHE A 84 7.31 17.32 -12.80
CA PHE A 84 7.34 15.86 -12.78
C PHE A 84 7.50 15.27 -14.19
N CYS A 85 6.76 15.77 -15.18
CA CYS A 85 6.84 15.32 -16.57
C CYS A 85 8.22 15.60 -17.18
N ASN A 86 8.84 16.74 -16.86
CA ASN A 86 10.19 17.08 -17.31
C ASN A 86 11.25 16.15 -16.70
N GLU A 87 11.13 15.83 -15.40
CA GLU A 87 12.01 14.84 -14.77
C GLU A 87 11.81 13.45 -15.38
N LEU A 88 10.56 13.05 -15.60
CA LEU A 88 10.24 11.79 -16.25
C LEU A 88 10.85 11.72 -17.65
N LYS A 89 10.72 12.80 -18.45
CA LYS A 89 11.32 12.89 -19.79
C LYS A 89 12.82 12.74 -19.77
N LYS A 90 13.50 13.43 -18.85
CA LYS A 90 14.94 13.26 -18.69
C LYS A 90 15.30 11.81 -18.39
N PHE A 91 14.57 11.18 -17.47
CA PHE A 91 14.81 9.79 -17.09
C PHE A 91 14.54 8.81 -18.25
N THR A 92 13.45 9.00 -19.00
CA THR A 92 13.09 8.12 -20.12
C THR A 92 14.02 8.29 -21.31
N ASP A 93 14.46 9.52 -21.63
CA ASP A 93 15.45 9.78 -22.68
C ASP A 93 16.80 9.06 -22.40
N GLU A 94 17.17 8.90 -21.12
CA GLU A 94 18.41 8.24 -20.70
C GLU A 94 18.29 6.72 -20.56
N HIS A 95 17.12 6.18 -20.20
CA HIS A 95 16.98 4.78 -19.74
C HIS A 95 15.88 3.97 -20.44
N CYS A 96 15.00 4.58 -21.22
CA CYS A 96 13.83 3.92 -21.79
C CYS A 96 13.90 3.83 -23.32
N GLN A 97 13.46 2.70 -23.87
CA GLN A 97 13.49 2.45 -25.32
C GLN A 97 12.24 2.96 -26.06
N ASN A 98 11.17 3.27 -25.33
CA ASN A 98 9.90 3.73 -25.87
C ASN A 98 9.14 4.60 -24.84
N ASN A 99 8.05 5.24 -25.28
CA ASN A 99 7.21 6.10 -24.45
C ASN A 99 6.04 5.36 -23.77
N LYS A 100 6.08 4.02 -23.69
CA LYS A 100 5.03 3.23 -23.07
C LYS A 100 5.32 3.01 -21.58
N ILE A 101 4.54 3.70 -20.76
CA ILE A 101 4.72 3.76 -19.31
C ILE A 101 3.53 3.12 -18.61
N ALA A 102 3.80 2.25 -17.65
CA ALA A 102 2.82 1.80 -16.70
C ALA A 102 2.81 2.73 -15.48
N ILE A 103 1.64 3.24 -15.07
CA ILE A 103 1.52 4.13 -13.91
C ILE A 103 0.38 3.67 -13.02
N GLU A 104 0.56 3.77 -11.70
CA GLU A 104 -0.54 3.57 -10.74
C GLU A 104 -1.42 4.83 -10.67
N ARG A 105 -2.30 4.90 -9.66
CA ARG A 105 -3.25 6.02 -9.52
C ARG A 105 -2.50 7.32 -9.21
N ALA A 106 -2.63 8.29 -10.11
CA ALA A 106 -2.15 9.67 -9.95
C ALA A 106 -3.31 10.67 -10.16
N SER A 107 -3.04 11.96 -9.98
CA SER A 107 -4.05 12.99 -10.22
C SER A 107 -4.39 13.11 -11.71
N PRO A 108 -5.61 13.55 -12.08
CA PRO A 108 -5.96 13.79 -13.48
C PRO A 108 -5.00 14.74 -14.19
N GLU A 109 -4.48 15.74 -13.47
CA GLU A 109 -3.51 16.70 -14.02
C GLU A 109 -2.23 16.00 -14.47
N VAL A 110 -1.66 15.12 -13.63
CA VAL A 110 -0.49 14.31 -14.01
C VAL A 110 -0.78 13.49 -15.26
N PHE A 111 -1.92 12.80 -15.33
CA PHE A 111 -2.28 12.02 -16.52
C PHE A 111 -2.38 12.88 -17.78
N ASN A 112 -2.99 14.06 -17.68
CA ASN A 112 -3.14 14.98 -18.82
C ASN A 112 -1.79 15.51 -19.29
N THR A 113 -0.92 15.94 -18.37
CA THR A 113 0.43 16.42 -18.71
C THR A 113 1.25 15.33 -19.39
N LEU A 114 1.22 14.09 -18.86
CA LEU A 114 1.94 12.97 -19.47
C LEU A 114 1.40 12.62 -20.87
N LYS A 115 0.08 12.63 -21.08
CA LYS A 115 -0.50 12.41 -22.41
C LYS A 115 -0.15 13.52 -23.39
N ALA A 116 -0.10 14.77 -22.95
CA ALA A 116 0.32 15.90 -23.77
C ALA A 116 1.80 15.83 -24.16
N ALA A 117 2.61 15.07 -23.41
CA ALA A 117 4.00 14.76 -23.71
C ALA A 117 4.18 13.46 -24.52
N ASP A 118 3.13 12.95 -25.17
CA ASP A 118 3.13 11.77 -26.04
C ASP A 118 3.54 10.45 -25.36
N TYR A 119 3.25 10.29 -24.06
CA TYR A 119 3.36 9.00 -23.38
C TYR A 119 2.13 8.12 -23.60
N GLU A 120 2.37 6.84 -23.92
CA GLU A 120 1.34 5.80 -23.89
C GLU A 120 1.22 5.26 -22.46
N LEU A 121 0.14 5.63 -21.77
CA LEU A 121 -0.09 5.26 -20.37
C LEU A 121 -0.95 4.00 -20.26
N ILE A 122 -0.51 3.05 -19.44
CA ILE A 122 -1.27 1.86 -19.09
C ILE A 122 -1.31 1.64 -17.57
N ASP A 123 -2.23 0.78 -17.10
CA ASP A 123 -2.37 0.50 -15.67
C ASP A 123 -1.20 -0.36 -15.14
N ALA A 124 -0.43 0.18 -14.20
CA ALA A 124 0.63 -0.57 -13.53
C ALA A 124 0.08 -1.66 -12.59
N GLU A 125 -1.08 -1.43 -11.96
CA GLU A 125 -1.72 -2.41 -11.06
C GLU A 125 -1.92 -3.77 -11.75
N CYS A 126 -2.34 -3.77 -13.03
CA CYS A 126 -2.53 -5.00 -13.81
C CYS A 126 -1.24 -5.82 -14.00
N ILE A 127 -0.08 -5.17 -14.03
CA ILE A 127 1.23 -5.85 -14.14
C ILE A 127 1.70 -6.30 -12.76
N LEU A 128 1.55 -5.44 -11.76
CA LEU A 128 2.00 -5.68 -10.39
C LEU A 128 1.22 -6.81 -9.72
N GLU A 129 -0.10 -6.83 -9.83
CA GLU A 129 -0.91 -7.89 -9.23
C GLU A 129 -0.54 -9.26 -9.82
N GLN A 130 -0.21 -9.33 -11.11
CA GLN A 130 0.30 -10.56 -11.71
C GLN A 130 1.67 -10.97 -11.17
N ALA A 131 2.57 -10.00 -10.95
CA ALA A 131 3.89 -10.25 -10.37
C ALA A 131 3.79 -10.75 -8.93
N LYS A 132 2.89 -10.16 -8.12
CA LYS A 132 2.64 -10.53 -6.73
C LYS A 132 2.01 -11.92 -6.56
N MET A 133 1.46 -12.55 -7.60
CA MET A 133 0.76 -13.84 -7.45
C MET A 133 1.65 -14.97 -6.93
N ILE A 134 2.89 -15.06 -7.41
CA ILE A 134 3.80 -16.17 -7.13
C ILE A 134 4.80 -15.74 -6.06
N LYS A 135 4.74 -16.38 -4.89
CA LYS A 135 5.62 -16.09 -3.76
C LYS A 135 6.85 -16.97 -3.81
N CYS A 136 8.02 -16.39 -3.57
CA CYS A 136 9.26 -17.13 -3.35
C CYS A 136 9.28 -17.79 -1.97
N LYS A 137 10.28 -18.64 -1.73
CA LYS A 137 10.46 -19.33 -0.44
C LYS A 137 10.54 -18.35 0.75
N THR A 138 11.25 -17.24 0.60
CA THR A 138 11.41 -16.24 1.66
C THR A 138 10.09 -15.54 1.98
N GLU A 139 9.33 -15.13 0.96
CA GLU A 139 8.00 -14.53 1.14
C GLU A 139 7.04 -15.48 1.86
N ILE A 140 7.08 -16.78 1.55
CA ILE A 140 6.26 -17.79 2.23
C ILE A 140 6.61 -17.87 3.72
N GLU A 141 7.89 -17.80 4.10
CA GLU A 141 8.29 -17.78 5.51
C GLU A 141 7.84 -16.48 6.22
N CYS A 142 7.90 -15.33 5.54
CA CYS A 142 7.33 -14.08 6.06
C CYS A 142 5.82 -14.19 6.30
N ILE A 143 5.08 -14.76 5.34
CA ILE A 143 3.63 -14.99 5.47
C ILE A 143 3.32 -15.90 6.66
N LYS A 144 4.04 -17.01 6.83
CA LYS A 144 3.87 -17.90 7.99
C LYS A 144 4.10 -17.16 9.31
N HIS A 145 5.11 -16.31 9.37
CA HIS A 145 5.38 -15.50 10.56
C HIS A 145 4.22 -14.53 10.84
N SER A 146 3.75 -13.81 9.82
CA SER A 146 2.59 -12.91 9.94
C SER A 146 1.34 -13.64 10.42
N VAL A 147 1.04 -14.81 9.85
CA VAL A 147 -0.05 -15.69 10.28
C VAL A 147 0.09 -16.10 11.75
N SER A 148 1.29 -16.48 12.19
CA SER A 148 1.51 -16.87 13.60
C SER A 148 1.19 -15.75 14.59
N VAL A 149 1.45 -14.49 14.21
CA VAL A 149 1.12 -13.30 15.02
C VAL A 149 -0.39 -13.04 15.00
N ALA A 150 -1.04 -13.17 13.84
CA ALA A 150 -2.48 -13.06 13.74
C ALA A 150 -3.20 -14.12 14.60
N GLU A 151 -2.77 -15.39 14.51
CA GLU A 151 -3.31 -16.48 15.33
C GLU A 151 -3.12 -16.25 16.83
N TYR A 152 -1.98 -15.69 17.24
CA TYR A 152 -1.77 -15.28 18.62
C TYR A 152 -2.75 -14.19 19.05
N GLY A 153 -2.98 -13.18 18.21
CA GLY A 153 -3.98 -12.13 18.46
C GLY A 153 -5.40 -12.67 18.56
N ILE A 154 -5.79 -13.57 17.66
CA ILE A 154 -7.08 -14.27 17.67
C ILE A 154 -7.26 -15.06 18.96
N LYS A 155 -6.23 -15.79 19.39
CA LYS A 155 -6.27 -16.56 20.65
C LYS A 155 -6.54 -15.64 21.85
N LEU A 156 -5.87 -14.48 21.90
CA LEU A 156 -6.09 -13.52 22.98
C LEU A 156 -7.47 -12.88 22.91
N MET A 157 -7.97 -12.54 21.72
CA MET A 157 -9.35 -12.07 21.55
C MET A 157 -10.35 -13.12 22.06
N HIS A 158 -10.21 -14.38 21.63
CA HIS A 158 -11.09 -15.46 22.07
C HIS A 158 -11.06 -15.66 23.60
N GLN A 159 -9.90 -15.55 24.25
CA GLN A 159 -9.80 -15.62 25.71
C GLN A 159 -10.50 -14.45 26.43
N ASN A 160 -10.66 -13.33 25.74
CA ASN A 160 -11.28 -12.11 26.26
C ASN A 160 -12.67 -11.85 25.68
N SER A 161 -13.28 -12.82 24.96
CA SER A 161 -14.63 -12.68 24.41
C SER A 161 -15.70 -12.89 25.49
N LEU A 162 -15.67 -12.03 26.50
CA LEU A 162 -16.56 -12.06 27.66
C LEU A 162 -17.73 -11.10 27.45
N GLY A 163 -18.88 -11.42 28.05
CA GLY A 163 -19.97 -10.46 28.12
C GLY A 163 -19.58 -9.23 28.95
N GLY A 164 -20.05 -8.05 28.56
CA GLY A 164 -19.84 -6.80 29.28
C GLY A 164 -18.75 -5.89 28.72
N ILE A 165 -17.96 -6.34 27.74
CA ILE A 165 -17.05 -5.47 26.96
C ILE A 165 -17.69 -5.09 25.62
N SER A 166 -17.26 -3.97 25.03
CA SER A 166 -17.69 -3.59 23.69
C SER A 166 -16.96 -4.36 22.60
N GLU A 167 -17.56 -4.42 21.41
CA GLU A 167 -16.91 -4.94 20.19
C GLU A 167 -15.55 -4.28 19.95
N ARG A 168 -15.45 -2.95 20.09
CA ARG A 168 -14.18 -2.22 19.94
C ARG A 168 -13.14 -2.56 21.00
N GLN A 169 -13.56 -2.81 22.24
CA GLN A 169 -12.63 -3.24 23.30
C GLN A 169 -12.05 -4.62 22.96
N LEU A 170 -12.89 -5.55 22.50
CA LEU A 170 -12.44 -6.86 22.03
C LEU A 170 -11.51 -6.74 20.81
N TRP A 171 -11.90 -5.94 19.82
CA TRP A 171 -11.13 -5.70 18.59
C TRP A 171 -9.76 -5.07 18.84
N SER A 172 -9.65 -4.19 19.83
CA SER A 172 -8.40 -3.50 20.19
C SER A 172 -7.25 -4.46 20.57
N ILE A 173 -7.58 -5.69 20.97
CA ILE A 173 -6.59 -6.71 21.30
C ILE A 173 -5.76 -7.08 20.07
N LEU A 174 -6.40 -7.27 18.91
CA LEU A 174 -5.69 -7.62 17.67
C LEU A 174 -4.78 -6.48 17.21
N HIS A 175 -5.25 -5.23 17.30
CA HIS A 175 -4.44 -4.03 17.02
C HIS A 175 -3.18 -3.99 17.88
N LYS A 176 -3.34 -4.19 19.20
CA LYS A 176 -2.22 -4.19 20.14
C LYS A 176 -1.21 -5.29 19.82
N VAL A 177 -1.69 -6.50 19.55
CA VAL A 177 -0.82 -7.64 19.22
C VAL A 177 -0.07 -7.38 17.92
N ASN A 178 -0.76 -6.87 16.89
CA ASN A 178 -0.16 -6.60 15.59
C ASN A 178 1.00 -5.61 15.72
N ILE A 179 0.74 -4.44 16.31
CA ILE A 179 1.74 -3.39 16.47
C ILE A 179 2.90 -3.86 17.37
N ALA A 180 2.62 -4.55 18.48
CA ALA A 180 3.67 -5.04 19.38
C ALA A 180 4.60 -6.08 18.73
N ASN A 181 4.17 -6.71 17.63
CA ASN A 181 4.95 -7.68 16.87
C ASN A 181 5.43 -7.12 15.54
N ASN A 182 5.51 -5.79 15.39
CA ASN A 182 6.03 -5.13 14.19
C ASN A 182 5.18 -5.36 12.93
N GLY A 183 3.87 -5.56 13.09
CA GLY A 183 2.91 -5.41 12.01
C GLY A 183 2.49 -3.95 11.79
N SER A 184 1.76 -3.71 10.70
CA SER A 184 1.48 -2.36 10.21
C SER A 184 0.09 -1.87 10.58
N TRP A 185 -0.96 -2.32 9.88
CA TRP A 185 -2.34 -1.86 10.10
C TRP A 185 -3.35 -3.00 9.97
N ILE A 186 -4.63 -2.65 10.10
CA ILE A 186 -5.76 -3.54 9.83
C ILE A 186 -6.74 -2.77 8.93
N GLU A 187 -7.15 -3.34 7.79
CA GLU A 187 -7.87 -2.62 6.72
C GLU A 187 -9.27 -2.12 7.14
N GLY A 188 -9.89 -2.78 8.12
CA GLY A 188 -11.23 -2.44 8.58
C GLY A 188 -11.46 -2.71 10.05
N GLN A 189 -12.61 -2.27 10.56
CA GLN A 189 -13.07 -2.65 11.90
C GLN A 189 -13.96 -3.89 11.82
N MET A 190 -13.48 -4.96 11.20
CA MET A 190 -14.30 -6.11 10.81
C MET A 190 -14.60 -7.07 11.97
N LEU A 191 -15.38 -6.60 12.94
CA LEU A 191 -15.91 -7.40 14.05
C LEU A 191 -17.34 -6.98 14.39
N SER A 192 -18.24 -7.95 14.48
CA SER A 192 -19.62 -7.73 14.90
C SER A 192 -20.12 -8.84 15.83
N SER A 193 -21.14 -8.53 16.62
CA SER A 193 -21.67 -9.43 17.64
C SER A 193 -23.19 -9.51 17.69
N GLY A 194 -23.70 -10.70 18.01
CA GLY A 194 -25.12 -11.02 18.13
C GLY A 194 -25.85 -10.81 16.80
N PRO A 195 -26.97 -10.07 16.75
CA PRO A 195 -27.72 -9.85 15.52
C PRO A 195 -26.94 -9.06 14.47
N ARG A 196 -25.85 -8.36 14.85
CA ARG A 196 -25.04 -7.58 13.91
C ARG A 196 -24.15 -8.42 13.00
N THR A 197 -24.04 -9.72 13.23
CA THR A 197 -23.32 -10.61 12.30
C THR A 197 -24.08 -10.80 10.98
N ASN A 198 -25.36 -10.39 10.92
CA ASN A 198 -26.19 -10.44 9.72
C ASN A 198 -27.01 -9.13 9.53
N PRO A 199 -26.81 -8.38 8.43
CA PRO A 199 -25.89 -8.65 7.33
C PRO A 199 -24.41 -8.50 7.76
N TRP A 200 -23.54 -9.28 7.10
CA TRP A 200 -22.08 -9.16 7.24
C TRP A 200 -21.59 -7.79 6.72
N LEU A 201 -20.32 -7.44 7.00
CA LEU A 201 -19.70 -6.12 6.73
C LEU A 201 -20.09 -4.99 7.69
N GLN A 202 -20.76 -5.33 8.80
CA GLN A 202 -20.97 -4.41 9.90
C GLN A 202 -19.69 -4.26 10.73
N GLU A 203 -19.19 -3.03 10.86
CA GLU A 203 -17.95 -2.73 11.59
C GLU A 203 -18.12 -2.75 13.12
N ALA A 204 -17.01 -2.83 13.86
CA ALA A 204 -16.97 -2.84 15.31
C ALA A 204 -17.45 -1.51 15.88
N THR A 205 -18.38 -1.58 16.83
CA THR A 205 -19.01 -0.41 17.45
C THR A 205 -18.79 -0.39 18.96
N ASN A 206 -19.48 0.53 19.63
CA ASN A 206 -19.57 0.55 21.09
C ASN A 206 -20.63 -0.44 21.63
N ARG A 207 -21.25 -1.30 20.79
CA ARG A 207 -22.18 -2.34 21.25
C ARG A 207 -21.48 -3.22 22.28
N VAL A 208 -22.13 -3.37 23.43
CA VAL A 208 -21.70 -4.30 24.47
C VAL A 208 -22.07 -5.72 24.07
N ILE A 209 -21.07 -6.59 24.04
CA ILE A 209 -21.23 -8.03 23.82
C ILE A 209 -21.96 -8.62 25.02
N VAL A 210 -22.98 -9.43 24.79
CA VAL A 210 -23.74 -10.12 25.84
C VAL A 210 -23.52 -11.63 25.78
N LYS A 211 -23.73 -12.31 26.89
CA LYS A 211 -23.62 -13.77 26.97
C LYS A 211 -24.58 -14.43 25.98
N GLY A 212 -24.06 -15.32 25.14
CA GLY A 212 -24.83 -16.02 24.10
C GLY A 212 -24.75 -15.35 22.72
N ASP A 213 -24.14 -14.18 22.60
CA ASP A 213 -23.85 -13.60 21.29
C ASP A 213 -22.88 -14.49 20.49
N MET A 214 -23.18 -14.69 19.21
CA MET A 214 -22.17 -15.05 18.23
C MET A 214 -21.28 -13.83 17.98
N ILE A 215 -19.97 -14.05 17.89
CA ILE A 215 -19.01 -13.01 17.49
C ILE A 215 -18.39 -13.48 16.17
N ALA A 216 -18.50 -12.66 15.13
CA ALA A 216 -17.88 -12.90 13.84
C ALA A 216 -16.90 -11.76 13.56
N PHE A 217 -15.73 -12.11 13.04
CA PHE A 217 -14.69 -11.14 12.70
C PHE A 217 -13.90 -11.61 11.47
N ASP A 218 -13.34 -10.65 10.73
CA ASP A 218 -12.26 -10.86 9.76
C ASP A 218 -11.02 -10.15 10.28
N THR A 219 -9.84 -10.75 10.17
CA THR A 219 -8.63 -10.11 10.67
C THR A 219 -8.23 -8.90 9.85
N ASP A 220 -8.38 -8.96 8.52
CA ASP A 220 -7.92 -7.95 7.56
C ASP A 220 -6.56 -7.32 7.92
N LEU A 221 -5.66 -8.14 8.47
CA LEU A 221 -4.48 -7.67 9.18
C LEU A 221 -3.29 -7.63 8.24
N ILE A 222 -2.65 -6.47 8.18
CA ILE A 222 -1.33 -6.29 7.56
C ILE A 222 -0.29 -6.44 8.67
N GLY A 223 0.32 -7.61 8.68
CA GLY A 223 1.11 -8.10 9.81
C GLY A 223 2.60 -7.83 9.70
N PRO A 224 3.39 -8.46 10.57
CA PRO A 224 4.84 -8.36 10.49
C PRO A 224 5.35 -8.79 9.12
N ARG A 225 6.31 -8.03 8.59
CA ARG A 225 6.86 -8.17 7.23
C ARG A 225 5.93 -7.70 6.09
N GLY A 226 4.82 -7.03 6.43
CA GLY A 226 3.88 -6.47 5.46
C GLY A 226 3.09 -7.54 4.71
#